data_AF-A0A239K064-F1
#
_entry.id   AF-A0A239K064-F1
#
_cell.length_a   1.000
_cell.length_b   1.000
_cell.length_c   1.000
_cell.angle_alpha   90.00
_cell.angle_beta   90.00
_cell.angle_gamma   90.00
#
_symmetry.space_group_name_H-M   'P 1'
#
loop_
_entity.id
_entity.type
_entity.pdbx_description
1 polymer ?
#
loop_
_entity_poly.entity_id
_entity_poly.type
_entity_poly.pdbx_seq_one_letter_code
_entity_poly.pdbx_strand_id
1 'polypeptide(L)'
;METPEGFEERVNYRERYQGSTLNFLGRPAFLRYDFCEFVKCTILIDERTEKLAITNCVFEDCNIDTLPSDDRRFLIFRDNVFKLPIEERRTSFEKRLAEALAVRGRRLEDGG
;
A
#
# COMPACT_ATOMS: atom_id res chain seq x y z
N MET A 1 20.34 29.28 25.33
CA MET A 1 20.74 28.33 24.27
C MET A 1 19.47 27.57 23.92
N GLU A 2 18.65 28.16 23.05
CA GLU A 2 17.39 27.57 22.61
C GLU A 2 17.74 26.44 21.65
N THR A 3 17.26 25.22 21.92
CA THR A 3 17.32 24.12 20.96
C THR A 3 16.66 24.61 19.66
N PRO A 4 17.33 24.52 18.49
CA PRO A 4 16.69 24.90 17.24
C PRO A 4 15.44 24.03 17.10
N GLU A 5 14.30 24.63 16.74
CA GLU A 5 13.02 23.95 16.53
C GLU A 5 13.27 22.68 15.71
N GLY A 6 13.37 21.55 16.41
CA GLY A 6 13.72 20.29 15.79
C GLY A 6 12.58 19.91 14.88
N PHE A 7 12.85 19.77 13.59
CA PHE A 7 11.90 19.18 12.65
C PHE A 7 11.53 17.79 13.18
N GLU A 8 10.37 17.67 13.83
CA GLU A 8 9.88 16.41 14.37
C GLU A 8 9.54 15.50 13.19
N GLU A 9 10.43 14.54 12.91
CA GLU A 9 10.13 13.43 12.02
C GLU A 9 9.30 12.41 12.79
N ARG A 10 8.17 12.00 12.21
CA ARG A 10 7.39 10.87 12.71
C ARG A 10 7.55 9.68 11.80
N VAL A 11 8.21 8.64 12.32
CA VAL A 11 8.44 7.38 11.60
C VAL A 11 7.44 6.35 12.09
N ASN A 12 6.73 5.74 11.14
CA ASN A 12 5.87 4.58 11.35
C ASN A 12 6.54 3.40 10.64
N TYR A 13 6.81 2.31 11.35
CA TYR A 13 7.61 1.21 10.84
C TYR A 13 6.90 -0.13 11.05
N ARG A 14 6.76 -0.92 9.97
CA ARG A 14 6.11 -2.25 9.99
C ARG A 14 4.71 -2.25 10.61
N GLU A 15 4.01 -1.14 10.50
CA GLU A 15 2.63 -1.03 10.96
C GLU A 15 1.64 -1.46 9.89
N ARG A 16 0.46 -1.93 10.32
CA ARG A 16 -0.65 -2.27 9.44
C ARG A 16 -1.85 -1.36 9.69
N TYR A 17 -2.33 -0.72 8.64
CA TYR A 17 -3.49 0.16 8.63
C TYR A 17 -4.62 -0.50 7.83
N GLN A 18 -5.70 -0.86 8.52
CA GLN A 18 -6.84 -1.56 7.93
C GLN A 18 -8.08 -0.65 7.94
N GLY A 19 -8.76 -0.48 6.81
CA GLY A 19 -10.02 0.28 6.77
C GLY A 19 -9.86 1.78 7.06
N SER A 20 -8.64 2.31 6.92
CA SER A 20 -8.27 3.63 7.43
C SER A 20 -8.24 4.69 6.33
N THR A 21 -8.64 5.92 6.68
CA THR A 21 -8.39 7.11 5.86
C THR A 21 -7.13 7.81 6.35
N LEU A 22 -6.10 7.84 5.51
CA LEU A 22 -4.85 8.55 5.77
C LEU A 22 -4.88 9.90 5.07
N ASN A 23 -4.90 10.96 5.88
CA ASN A 23 -5.00 12.33 5.40
C ASN A 23 -3.66 13.07 5.51
N PHE A 24 -3.04 13.30 4.36
CA PHE A 24 -1.77 14.00 4.20
C PHE A 24 -1.93 15.42 3.60
N LEU A 25 -3.16 15.94 3.53
CA LEU A 25 -3.43 17.27 3.00
C LEU A 25 -2.75 18.35 3.87
N GLY A 26 -1.95 19.21 3.25
CA GLY A 26 -1.36 20.40 3.86
C GLY A 26 -0.56 20.20 5.17
N ARG A 27 -0.01 19.00 5.42
CA ARG A 27 0.70 18.72 6.68
C ARG A 27 2.15 19.25 6.66
N PRO A 28 2.61 19.97 7.70
CA PRO A 28 3.95 20.58 7.74
C PRO A 28 5.06 19.71 8.35
N ALA A 29 4.71 18.63 9.06
CA ALA A 29 5.65 17.72 9.73
C ALA A 29 6.12 16.62 8.78
N PHE A 30 7.40 16.21 8.88
CA PHE A 30 7.93 15.13 8.06
C PHE A 30 7.36 13.79 8.55
N LEU A 31 6.57 13.14 7.70
CA LEU A 31 5.96 11.84 7.98
C LEU A 31 6.65 10.77 7.17
N ARG A 32 7.07 9.69 7.83
CA ARG A 32 7.69 8.55 7.19
C ARG A 32 6.94 7.26 7.51
N TYR A 33 6.74 6.43 6.50
CA TYR A 33 6.18 5.09 6.59
C TYR A 33 7.12 4.12 5.91
N ASP A 34 7.64 3.15 6.65
CA ASP A 34 8.59 2.17 6.14
C ASP A 34 8.10 0.75 6.42
N PHE A 35 8.05 -0.09 5.38
CA PHE A 35 7.60 -1.50 5.48
C PHE A 35 6.18 -1.66 6.03
N CYS A 36 5.32 -0.65 5.87
CA CYS A 36 3.93 -0.69 6.33
C CYS A 36 3.02 -1.43 5.36
N GLU A 37 1.85 -1.83 5.86
CA GLU A 37 0.76 -2.41 5.07
C GLU A 37 -0.49 -1.54 5.17
N PHE A 38 -1.00 -1.06 4.04
CA PHE A 38 -2.23 -0.31 3.94
C PHE A 38 -3.28 -1.15 3.22
N VAL A 39 -4.38 -1.47 3.90
CA VAL A 39 -5.39 -2.42 3.40
C VAL A 39 -6.78 -1.82 3.52
N LYS A 40 -7.57 -1.84 2.43
CA LYS A 40 -8.90 -1.22 2.37
C LYS A 40 -8.84 0.26 2.79
N CYS A 41 -7.98 1.03 2.15
CA CYS A 41 -7.60 2.35 2.63
C CYS A 41 -7.96 3.50 1.69
N THR A 42 -8.11 4.70 2.25
CA THR A 42 -8.27 5.92 1.47
C THR A 42 -7.09 6.84 1.77
N ILE A 43 -6.27 7.11 0.77
CA ILE A 43 -5.16 8.06 0.83
C ILE A 43 -5.62 9.39 0.26
N LEU A 44 -5.49 10.45 1.06
CA LEU A 44 -5.79 11.83 0.66
C LEU A 44 -4.47 12.60 0.58
N ILE A 45 -4.11 12.99 -0.64
CA ILE A 45 -2.92 13.76 -1.01
C ILE A 45 -3.36 14.86 -1.98
N ASP A 46 -2.78 16.05 -1.87
CA ASP A 46 -3.01 17.17 -2.80
C ASP A 46 -1.68 17.79 -3.25
N GLU A 47 -1.79 18.87 -4.03
CA GLU A 47 -0.62 19.63 -4.52
C GLU A 47 0.18 20.29 -3.38
N ARG A 48 -0.42 20.46 -2.21
CA ARG A 48 0.18 21.09 -1.02
C ARG A 48 0.74 20.07 -0.03
N THR A 49 0.55 18.78 -0.26
CA THR A 49 1.19 17.74 0.51
C THR A 49 2.70 17.82 0.29
N GLU A 50 3.45 17.92 1.38
CA GLU A 50 4.90 17.99 1.40
C GLU A 50 5.44 17.09 2.50
N LYS A 51 6.74 16.76 2.44
CA LYS A 51 7.50 16.08 3.50
C LYS A 51 6.87 14.74 3.90
N LEU A 52 6.59 13.90 2.91
CA LEU A 52 6.02 12.57 3.09
C LEU A 52 6.89 11.53 2.41
N ALA A 53 7.36 10.56 3.18
CA ALA A 53 8.09 9.41 2.67
C ALA A 53 7.30 8.14 2.95
N ILE A 54 7.03 7.33 1.93
CA ILE A 54 6.47 5.99 2.06
C ILE A 54 7.36 5.05 1.26
N THR A 55 8.07 4.14 1.96
CA THR A 55 9.00 3.22 1.32
C THR A 55 8.76 1.77 1.70
N ASN A 56 8.98 0.85 0.75
CA ASN A 56 8.84 -0.60 0.96
C ASN A 56 7.46 -1.02 1.51
N CYS A 57 6.43 -0.22 1.29
CA CYS A 57 5.09 -0.47 1.81
C CYS A 57 4.24 -1.25 0.80
N VAL A 58 3.20 -1.91 1.32
CA VAL A 58 2.21 -2.63 0.52
C VAL A 58 0.87 -1.89 0.59
N PHE A 59 0.29 -1.59 -0.56
CA PHE A 59 -1.06 -1.06 -0.70
C PHE A 59 -1.97 -2.15 -1.25
N GLU A 60 -3.11 -2.36 -0.61
CA GLU A 60 -4.05 -3.41 -0.96
C GLU A 60 -5.47 -2.86 -0.88
N ASP A 61 -6.17 -2.81 -2.01
CA ASP A 61 -7.56 -2.31 -2.06
C ASP A 61 -7.69 -0.87 -1.55
N CYS A 62 -6.78 0.00 -1.99
CA CYS A 62 -6.83 1.43 -1.69
C CYS A 62 -7.32 2.24 -2.89
N ASN A 63 -7.74 3.49 -2.67
CA ASN A 63 -8.22 4.40 -3.72
C ASN A 63 -7.15 4.90 -4.72
N ILE A 64 -5.92 4.41 -4.60
CA ILE A 64 -4.77 4.78 -5.42
C ILE A 64 -4.05 3.53 -5.92
N ASP A 65 -3.48 3.63 -7.10
CA ASP A 65 -2.70 2.59 -7.77
C ASP A 65 -1.22 2.98 -7.94
N THR A 66 -0.90 4.26 -7.77
CA THR A 66 0.46 4.79 -7.78
C THR A 66 0.57 6.07 -6.94
N LEU A 67 1.80 6.41 -6.54
CA LEU A 67 2.14 7.69 -5.91
C LEU A 67 3.41 8.23 -6.57
N PRO A 68 3.34 9.35 -7.31
CA PRO A 68 4.51 9.94 -7.93
C PRO A 68 5.38 10.63 -6.88
N SER A 69 6.68 10.34 -6.90
CA SER A 69 7.66 11.09 -6.10
C SER A 69 7.82 12.51 -6.62
N ASP A 70 8.10 13.45 -5.74
CA ASP A 70 8.31 14.86 -6.05
C ASP A 70 9.35 15.47 -5.11
N ASP A 71 10.56 15.65 -5.62
CA ASP A 71 11.70 16.15 -4.84
C ASP A 71 11.47 17.57 -4.32
N ARG A 72 10.73 18.42 -5.04
CA ARG A 72 10.48 19.82 -4.62
C ARG A 72 9.62 19.87 -3.37
N ARG A 73 8.72 18.90 -3.24
CA ARG A 73 7.81 18.75 -2.10
C ARG A 73 8.29 17.74 -1.08
N PHE A 74 9.49 17.18 -1.24
CA PHE A 74 10.02 16.10 -0.39
C PHE A 74 9.04 14.91 -0.29
N LEU A 75 8.43 14.55 -1.43
CA LEU A 75 7.58 13.36 -1.54
C LEU A 75 8.41 12.20 -2.06
N ILE A 76 8.62 11.19 -1.21
CA ILE A 76 9.44 10.02 -1.52
C ILE A 76 8.55 8.79 -1.51
N PHE A 77 8.24 8.26 -2.68
CA PHE A 77 7.48 7.01 -2.84
C PHE A 77 8.35 6.00 -3.58
N ARG A 78 8.88 5.01 -2.87
CA ARG A 78 9.89 4.10 -3.42
C ARG A 78 9.67 2.66 -2.98
N ASP A 79 9.89 1.73 -3.90
CA ASP A 79 9.83 0.28 -3.64
C ASP A 79 8.49 -0.18 -3.03
N ASN A 80 7.41 0.56 -3.30
CA ASN A 80 6.07 0.23 -2.83
C ASN A 80 5.38 -0.73 -3.80
N VAL A 81 4.54 -1.61 -3.25
CA VAL A 81 3.79 -2.61 -4.00
C VAL A 81 2.31 -2.32 -3.92
N PHE A 82 1.68 -2.10 -5.07
CA PHE A 82 0.22 -1.94 -5.19
C PHE A 82 -0.39 -3.27 -5.65
N LYS A 83 -1.16 -3.90 -4.77
CA LYS A 83 -1.86 -5.15 -5.08
C LYS A 83 -3.19 -4.84 -5.73
N LEU A 84 -3.59 -5.73 -6.64
CA LEU A 84 -4.95 -5.77 -7.17
C LEU A 84 -5.99 -5.82 -6.04
N PRO A 85 -7.19 -5.25 -6.27
CA PRO A 85 -8.30 -5.33 -5.33
C PRO A 85 -8.51 -6.73 -4.78
N ILE A 86 -8.93 -6.82 -3.52
CA ILE A 86 -9.08 -8.12 -2.82
C ILE A 86 -10.03 -9.04 -3.59
N GLU A 87 -11.14 -8.49 -4.10
CA GLU A 87 -12.15 -9.26 -4.83
C GLU A 87 -11.57 -9.84 -6.14
N GLU A 88 -10.79 -9.07 -6.90
CA GLU A 88 -10.16 -9.57 -8.12
C GLU A 88 -9.16 -10.69 -7.85
N ARG A 89 -8.35 -10.55 -6.79
CA ARG A 89 -7.43 -11.62 -6.36
C ARG A 89 -8.20 -12.86 -5.90
N ARG A 90 -9.34 -12.69 -5.21
CA ARG A 90 -10.19 -13.81 -4.80
C ARG A 90 -10.73 -14.55 -6.01
N THR A 91 -11.31 -13.85 -6.98
CA THR A 91 -11.85 -14.46 -8.20
C THR A 91 -10.76 -15.16 -9.02
N SER A 92 -9.57 -14.55 -9.13
CA SER A 92 -8.42 -15.19 -9.80
C SER A 92 -7.99 -16.48 -9.10
N PHE A 93 -7.97 -16.48 -7.76
CA PHE A 93 -7.65 -17.67 -6.98
C PHE A 93 -8.69 -18.78 -7.14
N GLU A 94 -9.98 -18.45 -7.03
CA GLU A 94 -11.09 -19.39 -7.19
C GLU A 94 -11.08 -20.04 -8.58
N LYS A 95 -10.81 -19.25 -9.63
CA LYS A 95 -10.66 -19.77 -10.99
C LYS A 95 -9.53 -20.79 -11.09
N ARG A 96 -8.34 -20.45 -10.59
CA ARG A 96 -7.17 -21.35 -10.60
C ARG A 96 -7.42 -22.62 -9.77
N LEU A 97 -8.14 -22.49 -8.66
CA LEU A 97 -8.53 -23.63 -7.83
C LEU A 97 -9.50 -24.56 -8.58
N ALA A 98 -10.52 -24.02 -9.23
CA ALA A 98 -11.47 -24.79 -10.03
C ALA A 98 -10.78 -25.53 -11.19
N GLU A 99 -9.86 -24.87 -11.89
CA GLU A 99 -9.05 -25.47 -12.96
C GLU A 99 -8.19 -26.64 -12.43
N ALA A 100 -7.52 -26.45 -11.28
CA ALA A 100 -6.70 -27.50 -10.67
C ALA A 100 -7.53 -28.71 -10.24
N LEU A 101 -8.71 -28.48 -9.66
CA LEU A 101 -9.63 -29.55 -9.28
C LEU A 101 -10.17 -30.31 -10.50
N ALA A 102 -10.50 -29.62 -11.59
CA ALA A 102 -10.94 -30.24 -12.83
C ALA A 102 -9.86 -31.12 -13.48
N VAL A 103 -8.59 -30.69 -13.44
CA VAL A 103 -7.45 -31.51 -13.91
C VAL A 103 -7.29 -32.78 -13.08
N ARG A 104 -7.42 -32.68 -11.76
CA ARG A 104 -7.34 -33.84 -10.86
C ARG A 104 -8.51 -34.80 -11.06
N GLY A 105 -9.72 -34.30 -11.28
CA GLY A 105 -10.90 -35.12 -11.60
C GLY A 105 -10.69 -35.95 -12.86
N ARG A 106 -10.26 -35.32 -13.96
CA ARG A 106 -9.96 -36.01 -15.23
C ARG A 106 -8.91 -37.11 -15.09
N ARG A 107 -7.83 -36.86 -14.31
CA ARG A 107 -6.80 -37.88 -14.04
C ARG A 107 -7.33 -39.10 -13.29
N LEU A 108 -8.38 -38.96 -12.49
CA LEU A 108 -9.02 -40.09 -11.79
C LEU A 108 -9.97 -40.88 -12.71
N GLU A 109 -10.56 -40.23 -13.71
CA GLU A 109 -11.45 -40.86 -14.69
C GLU A 109 -10.68 -41.59 -15.80
N ASP A 110 -9.53 -41.07 -16.23
CA ASP A 110 -8.68 -41.67 -17.28
C ASP A 110 -7.78 -42.83 -16.78
N GLY A 111 -7.79 -43.12 -15.47
CA GLY A 111 -6.89 -44.10 -14.82
C GLY A 111 -7.60 -45.27 -14.13
N GLY A 112 -8.91 -45.44 -14.33
CA GLY A 112 -9.72 -46.57 -13.85
C GLY A 112 -10.23 -47.42 -15.01
#